data_AF-A0A7X5TDC4-F1
#
_entry.id   AF-A0A7X5TDC4-F1
#
_cell.length_a   1.000
_cell.length_b   1.000
_cell.length_c   1.000
_cell.angle_alpha   90.00
_cell.angle_beta   90.00
_cell.angle_gamma   90.00
#
_symmetry.space_group_name_H-M   'P 1'
#
loop_
_entity.id
_entity.type
_entity.pdbx_description
1 polymer ?
#
loop_
_entity_poly.entity_id
_entity_poly.type
_entity_poly.pdbx_seq_one_letter_code
_entity_poly.pdbx_strand_id
1 'polypeptide(L)' 'MSDTLVVASKVKAYIKKQSQMSTSASAMAALTKIVEEECHKAIENARRDGRKTVMDRDFHR' A
#
# COMPACT_ATOMS: atom_id res chain seq x y z
N MET A 1 11.18 12.34 -1.99
CA MET A 1 10.41 12.12 -0.76
C MET A 1 9.17 11.35 -1.18
N SER A 2 9.03 10.10 -0.77
CA SER A 2 7.81 9.33 -1.03
C SER A 2 6.73 9.78 -0.07
N ASP A 3 5.66 10.36 -0.60
CA ASP A 3 4.51 10.75 0.21
C ASP A 3 3.82 9.52 0.79
N THR A 4 3.25 9.67 1.98
CA THR A 4 2.54 8.58 2.65
C THR A 4 1.21 8.32 1.93
N LEU A 5 1.12 7.20 1.21
CA LEU A 5 -0.04 6.84 0.38
C LEU A 5 -1.26 6.34 1.18
N VAL A 6 -1.11 6.09 2.48
CA VAL A 6 -2.16 5.54 3.36
C VAL A 6 -2.31 6.36 4.63
N VAL A 7 -3.53 6.51 5.12
CA VAL A 7 -3.78 7.31 6.34
C VAL A 7 -3.16 6.63 7.57
N ALA A 8 -2.05 7.19 8.07
CA ALA A 8 -1.26 6.59 9.14
C ALA A 8 -2.09 6.30 10.40
N SER A 9 -3.03 7.16 10.78
CA SER A 9 -3.88 6.93 11.95
C SER A 9 -4.76 5.68 11.82
N LYS A 10 -5.27 5.39 10.62
CA LYS A 10 -6.08 4.19 10.36
C LYS A 10 -5.25 2.92 10.45
N VAL A 11 -4.05 2.94 9.89
CA VAL A 11 -3.10 1.80 9.96
C VAL A 11 -2.71 1.51 11.41
N LYS A 12 -2.32 2.55 12.16
CA LYS A 12 -1.96 2.43 13.59
C LYS A 12 -3.12 1.89 14.42
N ALA A 13 -4.33 2.39 14.19
CA ALA A 13 -5.52 1.91 14.88
C ALA A 13 -5.84 0.45 14.56
N TYR A 14 -5.67 0.05 13.29
CA TYR A 14 -5.86 -1.34 12.86
C TYR A 14 -4.86 -2.27 13.57
N ILE A 15 -3.56 -1.97 13.54
CA ILE A 15 -2.53 -2.78 14.21
C ILE A 15 -2.82 -2.89 15.72
N LYS A 16 -3.10 -1.76 16.39
CA LYS A 16 -3.42 -1.75 17.81
C LYS A 16 -4.66 -2.59 18.14
N LYS A 17 -5.71 -2.53 17.30
CA LYS A 17 -6.93 -3.32 17.51
C LYS A 17 -6.67 -4.84 17.40
N GLN A 18 -5.77 -5.26 16.51
CA GLN A 18 -5.49 -6.68 16.26
C GLN A 18 -4.48 -7.28 17.24
N SER A 19 -3.48 -6.51 17.69
CA SER A 19 -2.36 -7.06 18.47
C SER A 19 -2.01 -6.28 19.74
N GLN A 20 -2.74 -5.21 20.07
CA GLN A 20 -2.41 -4.27 21.15
C GLN A 20 -1.04 -3.58 20.99
N MET A 21 -0.39 -3.71 19.83
CA MET A 21 0.92 -3.11 19.57
C MET A 21 0.83 -1.64 19.19
N SER A 22 1.87 -0.88 19.56
CA SER A 22 2.14 0.43 18.99
C SER A 22 2.90 0.29 17.66
N THR A 23 2.81 1.30 16.80
CA THR A 23 3.47 1.31 15.49
C THR A 23 4.47 2.46 15.43
N SER A 24 5.72 2.14 15.09
CA SER A 24 6.78 3.15 14.94
C SER A 24 6.55 4.05 13.73
N ALA A 25 7.19 5.22 13.70
CA ALA A 25 7.18 6.08 12.53
C ALA A 25 7.90 5.43 11.32
N SER A 26 8.99 4.69 11.57
CA SER A 26 9.74 3.99 10.52
C SER A 26 8.94 2.88 9.83
N ALA A 27 8.02 2.23 10.56
CA ALA A 27 7.12 1.25 9.97
C ALA A 27 6.21 1.85 8.89
N MET A 28 5.80 3.12 9.04
CA MET A 28 5.01 3.80 8.00
C MET A 28 5.82 4.04 6.73
N ALA A 29 7.11 4.40 6.85
CA ALA A 29 7.98 4.56 5.70
C ALA A 29 8.19 3.24 4.94
N ALA A 30 8.36 2.13 5.68
CA ALA A 30 8.44 0.80 5.07
C ALA A 30 7.13 0.40 4.36
N LEU A 31 5.98 0.67 5.00
CA LEU A 31 4.68 0.40 4.40
C LEU A 31 4.44 1.22 3.13
N THR A 32 4.83 2.49 3.10
CA THR A 32 4.75 3.32 1.89
C THR A 32 5.46 2.68 0.71
N LYS A 33 6.69 2.17 0.91
CA LYS A 33 7.44 1.47 -0.15
C LYS A 33 6.71 0.24 -0.66
N ILE A 34 6.13 -0.55 0.24
CA ILE A 34 5.33 -1.73 -0.14
C ILE A 34 4.14 -1.31 -1.00
N VAL A 35 3.41 -0.26 -0.60
CA VAL A 35 2.26 0.22 -1.38
C VAL A 35 2.70 0.76 -2.75
N GLU A 36 3.80 1.51 -2.82
CA GLU A 36 4.36 2.00 -4.10
C GLU A 36 4.72 0.85 -5.04
N GLU A 37 5.44 -0.17 -4.54
CA GLU A 37 5.82 -1.34 -5.32
C GLU A 37 4.61 -2.11 -5.85
N GLU A 38 3.58 -2.33 -5.03
CA GLU A 38 2.36 -2.99 -5.46
C GLU A 38 1.56 -2.15 -6.46
N CYS A 39 1.50 -0.83 -6.27
CA CYS A 39 0.90 0.09 -7.24
C CYS A 39 1.61 0.02 -8.60
N HIS A 40 2.95 -0.01 -8.62
CA HIS A 40 3.71 -0.15 -9.87
C HIS A 40 3.41 -1.46 -10.59
N LYS A 41 3.37 -2.59 -9.86
CA LYS A 41 3.01 -3.89 -10.44
C LYS A 41 1.60 -3.86 -11.03
N ALA A 42 0.65 -3.30 -10.29
CA ALA A 42 -0.74 -3.21 -10.74
C ALA A 42 -0.89 -2.33 -12.00
N ILE A 43 -0.14 -1.22 -12.09
CA ILE A 43 -0.08 -0.38 -13.28
C ILE A 43 0.45 -1.17 -14.49
N GLU A 44 1.53 -1.93 -14.31
CA GLU A 44 2.11 -2.72 -15.40
C GLU A 44 1.19 -3.86 -15.84
N ASN A 45 0.49 -4.52 -14.91
CA ASN A 45 -0.55 -5.51 -15.24
C ASN A 45 -1.68 -4.88 -16.06
N ALA A 46 -2.20 -3.73 -15.63
CA ALA A 46 -3.23 -3.00 -16.37
C ALA A 46 -2.76 -2.59 -17.78
N ARG A 47 -1.51 -2.12 -17.89
CA ARG A 47 -0.89 -1.72 -19.16
C ARG A 47 -0.74 -2.91 -20.10
N ARG A 48 -0.29 -4.06 -19.60
CA ARG A 48 -0.16 -5.31 -20.38
C ARG A 48 -1.50 -5.78 -20.97
N ASP A 49 -2.58 -5.53 -20.24
CA ASP A 49 -3.95 -5.82 -20.70
C ASP A 49 -4.54 -4.72 -21.62
N GLY A 50 -3.75 -3.71 -22.02
CA GLY A 50 -4.19 -2.61 -22.88
C GLY A 50 -5.15 -1.62 -22.21
N ARG A 51 -5.26 -1.67 -20.87
CA ARG A 51 -6.16 -0.80 -20.10
C ARG A 51 -5.45 0.47 -19.64
N LYS A 52 -6.24 1.52 -19.42
CA LYS A 52 -5.81 2.77 -18.76
C LYS A 52 -6.31 2.89 -17.32
N THR A 53 -6.99 1.86 -16.84
CA THR A 53 -7.58 1.80 -15.50
C THR A 53 -7.01 0.60 -14.76
N VAL A 54 -6.38 0.87 -13.62
CA VAL A 54 -5.98 -0.16 -12.65
C VAL A 54 -7.23 -0.65 -11.94
N MET A 55 -7.40 -1.96 -11.89
CA MET A 55 -8.54 -2.65 -11.29
C MET A 55 -8.07 -3.51 -10.11
N ASP A 56 -9.01 -3.94 -9.28
CA ASP A 56 -8.77 -4.84 -8.15
C ASP A 56 -7.96 -6.09 -8.54
N ARG A 57 -8.29 -6.69 -9.69
CA ARG A 57 -7.56 -7.84 -10.23
C ARG A 57 -6.09 -7.58 -10.51
N ASP A 58 -5.65 -6.33 -10.67
CA ASP A 58 -4.24 -6.03 -10.96
C ASP A 58 -3.34 -6.18 -9.71
N PHE A 59 -3.95 -6.27 -8.52
CA PHE A 59 -3.29 -6.48 -7.22
C PHE A 59 -3.30 -7.96 -6.80
N HIS A 60 -2.87 -8.85 -7.67
CA HIS A 60 -2.68 -10.27 -7.36
C HIS A 60 -1.19 -10.61 -7.15
N ARG A 61 -0.92 -11.52 -6.22
CA ARG A 61 0.41 -12.03 -5.91
C ARG A 61 0.57 -13.47 -6.32
#